data_AF-A0A6V7I8P5-F1
#
_entry.id   AF-A0A6V7I8P5-F1
#
_cell.length_a   1.000
_cell.length_b   1.000
_cell.length_c   1.000
_cell.angle_alpha   90.00
_cell.angle_beta   90.00
_cell.angle_gamma   90.00
#
_symmetry.space_group_name_H-M   'P 1'
#
loop_
_entity.id
_entity.type
_entity.pdbx_description
1 polymer ?
#
loop_
_entity_poly.entity_id
_entity_poly.type
_entity_poly.pdbx_seq_one_letter_code
_entity_poly.pdbx_strand_id
1 'polypeptide(L)' 'MELVDPTHNIRNNDNIFDSFDGPTLLAGEGSATTKAFLDSNHTLVSLVSRMTPSPDWFIGLDSFELCIEGQWIDTVTVE' A
#
# COMPACT_ATOMS: atom_id res chain seq x y z
N MET A 1 -13.14 3.22 -14.07
CA MET A 1 -13.38 1.80 -13.70
C MET A 1 -12.23 1.03 -14.31
N GLU A 2 -11.09 1.08 -13.64
CA GLU A 2 -9.91 0.36 -14.09
C GLU A 2 -9.97 -1.01 -13.44
N LEU A 3 -9.95 -2.03 -14.29
CA LEU A 3 -10.10 -3.42 -13.89
C LEU A 3 -8.82 -3.82 -13.17
N VAL A 4 -8.90 -3.95 -11.84
CA VAL A 4 -7.89 -4.68 -11.07
C VAL A 4 -7.88 -6.11 -11.61
N ASP A 5 -6.75 -6.55 -12.12
CA ASP A 5 -6.57 -7.89 -12.69
C ASP A 5 -6.88 -8.96 -11.61
N PRO A 6 -7.90 -9.81 -11.79
CA PRO A 6 -8.27 -10.84 -10.82
C PRO A 6 -7.28 -12.01 -10.75
N THR A 7 -6.12 -11.93 -11.42
CA THR A 7 -5.13 -13.01 -11.51
C THR A 7 -3.69 -12.58 -11.29
N HIS A 8 -3.44 -11.61 -10.38
CA HIS A 8 -2.10 -11.53 -9.77
C HIS A 8 -1.93 -12.77 -8.86
N ASN A 9 -1.45 -13.86 -9.45
CA ASN A 9 -1.24 -15.15 -8.79
C ASN A 9 -0.09 -15.05 -7.78
N ILE A 10 -0.37 -14.42 -6.64
CA ILE A 10 0.41 -14.56 -5.43
C ILE A 10 0.08 -15.96 -4.92
N ARG A 11 0.98 -16.90 -5.19
CA ARG A 11 0.96 -18.25 -4.63
C ARG A 11 0.57 -18.16 -3.15
N ASN A 12 -0.54 -18.80 -2.76
CA ASN A 12 -1.09 -18.87 -1.38
C ASN A 12 -0.02 -18.61 -0.32
N ASN A 13 0.12 -17.35 0.07
CA ASN A 13 0.98 -16.93 1.15
C ASN A 13 0.03 -16.39 2.21
N ASP A 14 -0.25 -17.20 3.22
CA ASP A 14 -1.16 -16.87 4.32
C ASP A 14 -0.68 -15.65 5.14
N ASN A 15 0.45 -15.03 4.79
CA ASN A 15 0.96 -13.80 5.38
C ASN A 15 0.63 -12.54 4.56
N ILE A 16 0.02 -12.65 3.38
CA ILE A 16 -0.38 -11.51 2.54
C ILE A 16 -1.87 -11.63 2.24
N PHE A 17 -2.64 -10.64 2.69
CA PHE A 17 -4.08 -10.60 2.43
C PHE A 17 -4.43 -9.88 1.13
N ASP A 18 -3.81 -8.74 0.89
CA ASP A 18 -4.09 -7.91 -0.29
C ASP A 18 -2.79 -7.35 -0.87
N SER A 19 -2.76 -7.24 -2.20
CA SER A 19 -1.70 -6.57 -2.95
C SER A 19 -2.34 -5.48 -3.78
N PHE A 20 -1.88 -4.26 -3.58
CA PHE A 20 -2.49 -3.07 -4.14
C PHE A 20 -1.45 -2.19 -4.82
N ASP A 21 -1.90 -1.50 -5.88
CA ASP A 21 -1.10 -0.56 -6.64
C ASP A 21 -1.84 0.77 -6.77
N GLY A 22 -1.11 1.86 -6.99
CA GLY A 22 -1.65 3.21 -7.15
C GLY A 22 -1.27 3.83 -8.49
N PRO A 23 -2.00 4.88 -8.93
CA PRO A 23 -1.64 5.61 -10.13
C PRO A 23 -0.30 6.34 -9.94
N THR A 24 0.47 6.45 -11.03
CA THR A 24 1.75 7.17 -11.03
C THR A 24 1.54 8.68 -11.05
N LEU A 25 2.36 9.43 -10.30
CA LEU A 25 2.44 10.88 -10.43
C LEU A 25 3.50 11.25 -11.48
N LEU A 26 3.08 11.98 -12.51
CA LEU A 26 3.96 12.39 -13.63
C LEU A 26 4.76 13.67 -13.33
N ALA A 27 4.41 14.38 -12.26
CA ALA A 27 5.07 15.59 -11.79
C ALA A 27 5.59 15.38 -10.37
N GLY A 28 6.52 16.23 -9.93
CA GLY A 28 7.09 16.20 -8.57
C GLY A 28 6.10 16.65 -7.47
N GLU A 29 4.89 17.03 -7.85
CA GLU A 29 3.79 17.37 -6.96
C GLU A 29 2.49 16.72 -7.48
N GLY A 30 1.61 16.33 -6.56
CA GLY A 30 0.34 15.71 -6.88
C GLY A 30 -0.16 14.82 -5.75
N SER A 31 -1.34 14.23 -5.95
CA SER A 31 -1.92 13.25 -5.03
C SER A 31 -2.44 12.06 -5.82
N ALA A 32 -2.15 10.87 -5.31
CA ALA A 32 -2.63 9.60 -5.83
C ALA A 32 -3.31 8.87 -4.66
N THR A 33 -4.43 8.22 -4.95
CA THR A 33 -5.16 7.44 -3.93
C THR A 33 -5.34 6.03 -4.45
N THR A 34 -5.06 5.07 -3.57
CA THR A 34 -5.39 3.66 -3.78
C THR A 34 -6.07 3.11 -2.52
N LYS A 35 -6.64 1.92 -2.63
CA LYS A 35 -7.29 1.22 -1.53
C LYS A 35 -6.59 -0.10 -1.31
N ALA A 36 -6.38 -0.43 -0.04
CA ALA A 36 -5.92 -1.73 0.41
C ALA A 36 -6.99 -2.31 1.34
N PHE A 37 -7.19 -3.61 1.30
CA PHE A 37 -8.01 -4.34 2.26
C PHE A 37 -7.14 -4.94 3.35
N LEU A 38 -7.65 -4.95 4.58
CA LEU A 38 -7.01 -5.52 5.75
C LEU A 38 -8.02 -6.38 6.51
N ASP A 39 -7.51 -7.32 7.33
CA ASP A 39 -8.31 -8.12 8.25
C ASP A 39 -7.62 -8.23 9.61
N SER A 40 -8.22 -8.97 10.55
CA SER A 40 -7.68 -9.11 11.91
C SER A 40 -6.35 -9.88 12.00
N ASN A 41 -5.94 -10.58 10.94
CA ASN A 41 -4.68 -11.33 10.87
C ASN A 41 -3.62 -10.59 10.03
N HIS A 42 -4.02 -9.57 9.28
CA HIS A 42 -3.18 -8.80 8.38
C HIS A 42 -3.41 -7.30 8.62
N THR A 43 -2.85 -6.82 9.73
CA THR A 43 -3.08 -5.47 10.24
C THR A 43 -1.99 -4.47 9.83
N LEU A 44 -0.89 -4.99 9.28
CA LEU A 44 0.28 -4.23 8.85
C LEU A 44 0.18 -3.86 7.36
N VAL A 45 0.56 -2.63 7.01
CA VAL A 45 0.66 -2.15 5.63
C VAL A 45 2.09 -1.75 5.30
N SER A 46 2.59 -2.20 4.16
CA SER A 46 3.82 -1.70 3.55
C SER A 46 3.52 -1.16 2.16
N LEU A 47 4.17 -0.06 1.77
CA LEU A 47 4.10 0.51 0.43
C LEU A 47 5.41 1.16 0.05
N VAL A 48 5.71 1.22 -1.24
CA VAL A 48 6.90 1.89 -1.76
C VAL A 48 6.55 2.69 -3.02
N SER A 49 7.20 3.83 -3.19
CA SER A 49 7.13 4.66 -4.40
C SER A 49 8.52 5.12 -4.81
N ARG A 50 8.84 4.93 -6.09
CA ARG A 50 10.13 5.33 -6.67
C ARG A 50 10.14 6.83 -6.97
N MET A 51 11.21 7.51 -6.58
CA MET A 51 11.48 8.88 -7.03
C MET A 51 12.07 8.85 -8.45
N THR A 52 11.41 9.47 -9.43
CA THR A 52 11.85 9.45 -10.83
C THR A 52 12.18 10.85 -11.33
N PRO A 53 13.37 11.09 -11.94
CA PRO A 53 14.47 10.14 -12.14
C PRO A 53 15.32 9.94 -10.88
N SER A 54 15.77 8.71 -10.63
CA SER A 54 16.82 8.39 -9.67
C SER A 54 17.46 7.03 -10.00
N PRO A 55 18.69 6.74 -9.54
CA PRO A 55 19.30 5.41 -9.70
C PRO A 55 18.47 4.33 -9.00
N ASP A 56 18.13 4.55 -7.72
CA ASP A 56 17.53 3.57 -6.82
C ASP A 56 16.75 4.21 -5.65
N TRP A 57 16.40 5.50 -5.73
CA TRP A 57 15.77 6.20 -4.62
C TRP A 57 14.26 5.96 -4.57
N PHE A 58 13.75 5.68 -3.36
CA PHE A 58 12.33 5.50 -3.09
C PHE A 58 11.95 6.08 -1.73
N ILE A 59 10.66 6.30 -1.55
CA ILE A 59 10.00 6.54 -0.28
C ILE A 59 9.02 5.40 -0.02
N GLY A 60 8.64 5.18 1.24
CA GLY A 60 7.70 4.11 1.55
C GLY A 60 7.33 4.06 3.02
N LEU A 61 6.35 3.23 3.32
CA LEU A 61 5.98 2.79 4.66
C LEU A 61 6.33 1.32 4.77
N ASP A 62 6.88 0.91 5.91
CA ASP A 62 7.20 -0.48 6.21
C ASP A 62 6.43 -0.92 7.46
N SER A 63 5.64 -1.98 7.32
CA SER A 63 4.99 -2.70 8.41
C SER A 63 4.22 -1.77 9.35
N PHE A 64 3.44 -0.84 8.77
CA PHE A 64 2.68 0.15 9.51
C PHE A 64 1.39 -0.46 10.07
N GLU A 65 1.25 -0.48 11.39
CA GLU A 65 0.11 -1.06 12.10
C GLU A 65 -1.12 -0.14 12.06
N LEU A 66 -2.24 -0.64 11.52
CA LEU A 66 -3.51 0.08 11.43
C LEU A 66 -4.57 -0.46 12.40
N CYS A 67 -4.29 -1.54 13.14
CA CYS A 67 -5.16 -2.11 14.16
C CYS A 67 -4.41 -2.30 15.48
N ILE A 68 -4.65 -1.43 16.46
CA ILE A 68 -3.99 -1.50 17.77
C ILE A 68 -4.99 -2.00 18.79
N GLU A 69 -4.65 -3.07 19.50
CA GLU A 69 -5.51 -3.68 20.54
C GLU A 69 -6.92 -4.05 20.02
N GLY A 70 -7.01 -4.44 18.74
CA GLY A 70 -8.29 -4.80 18.09
C GLY A 70 -9.14 -3.61 17.66
N GLN A 71 -8.61 -2.39 17.73
CA GLN A 71 -9.28 -1.18 17.26
C GLN A 71 -8.58 -0.64 16.00
N TRP A 72 -9.36 -0.44 14.94
CA TRP A 72 -8.88 0.16 13.70
C TRP A 72 -8.65 1.66 13.86
N ILE A 73 -7.55 2.15 13.29
CA ILE A 73 -7.24 3.57 13.20
C ILE A 73 -8.09 4.20 12.09
N ASP A 74 -8.89 5.21 12.44
CA ASP A 74 -9.77 5.90 11.46
C ASP A 74 -8.99 6.73 10.44
N THR A 75 -7.92 7.41 10.86
CA THR A 75 -7.08 8.25 9.99
C THR A 75 -5.69 8.40 10.58
N VAL A 76 -4.68 8.29 9.73
CA VAL A 76 -3.29 8.60 10.04
C VAL A 76 -2.69 9.45 8.93
N THR A 77 -1.77 10.34 9.29
CA THR A 77 -0.96 11.11 8.34
C THR A 77 0.50 10.92 8.73
N VAL A 78 1.34 10.62 7.74
CA VAL A 78 2.78 10.41 7.89
C VAL A 78 3.49 11.43 7.01
N GLU A 79 4.60 12.00 7.50
CA GLU A 79 5.43 12.98 6.79
C GLU A 79 6.69 12.35 6.19
#